data_AF-A0A6M0K4H1-F1
#
_entry.id   AF-A0A6M0K4H1-F1
#
_cell.length_a   1.000
_cell.length_b   1.000
_cell.length_c   1.000
_cell.angle_alpha   90.00
_cell.angle_beta   90.00
_cell.angle_gamma   90.00
#
_symmetry.space_group_name_H-M   'P 1'
#
loop_
_entity.id
_entity.type
_entity.pdbx_description
1 polymer ?
#
loop_
_entity_poly.entity_id
_entity_poly.type
_entity_poly.pdbx_seq_one_letter_code
_entity_poly.pdbx_strand_id
1 'polypeptide(L)'
;MAAPMQPAAGYQAGLLMGLLTLGLAGCSEPAPPIETAPRPTAWAEVRPAERAAGQSLSGVVRTVQRASLSFEVPGRIATLDVEVGERFASGEILARLDPRSYELVRQERASEAAEAEAEASLHEAERAFTRQRELHKRDLASTAAFDAALDTARARLAMARAREDITAPSSACCSSR
;
A
#
# COMPACT_ATOMS: atom_id res chain seq x y z
N MET A 1 -2.79 32.93 147.95
CA MET A 1 -1.34 33.11 148.19
C MET A 1 -0.62 31.85 147.73
N ALA A 2 0.64 31.99 147.27
CA ALA A 2 1.56 30.94 146.83
C ALA A 2 1.27 30.19 145.50
N ALA A 3 2.18 30.35 144.53
CA ALA A 3 2.61 29.32 143.58
C ALA A 3 3.71 28.45 144.26
N PRO A 4 4.19 27.28 143.76
CA PRO A 4 4.71 27.04 142.39
C PRO A 4 4.25 25.64 141.83
N MET A 5 4.88 24.89 140.88
CA MET A 5 6.11 25.02 140.07
C MET A 5 5.98 24.22 138.73
N GLN A 6 6.99 24.30 137.86
CA GLN A 6 7.26 23.42 136.69
C GLN A 6 8.55 22.58 136.97
N PRO A 7 8.94 21.49 136.26
CA PRO A 7 8.96 21.27 134.78
C PRO A 7 8.62 19.79 134.37
N ALA A 8 8.90 19.21 133.19
CA ALA A 8 9.71 19.60 132.02
C ALA A 8 9.20 19.01 130.69
N ALA A 9 9.52 19.67 129.57
CA ALA A 9 9.32 19.15 128.22
C ALA A 9 10.41 18.13 127.82
N GLY A 10 10.07 17.13 127.00
CA GLY A 10 11.08 16.19 126.46
C GLY A 10 10.54 15.09 125.53
N TYR A 11 9.40 14.47 125.84
CA TYR A 11 8.96 13.25 125.15
C TYR A 11 8.29 13.44 123.76
N GLN A 12 7.79 14.64 123.43
CA GLN A 12 7.02 14.83 122.19
C GLN A 12 7.86 14.84 120.91
N ALA A 13 9.17 15.15 120.99
CA ALA A 13 10.04 15.21 119.81
C ALA A 13 10.39 13.82 119.25
N GLY A 14 10.53 12.80 120.10
CA GLY A 14 10.89 11.44 119.67
C GLY A 14 9.80 10.73 118.87
N LEU A 15 8.53 10.98 119.21
CA LEU A 15 7.39 10.27 118.62
C LEU A 15 7.10 10.72 117.17
N LEU A 16 7.35 12.00 116.85
CA LEU A 16 7.23 12.54 115.48
C LEU A 16 8.29 11.98 114.52
N MET A 17 9.52 11.77 115.01
CA MET A 17 10.62 11.29 114.17
C MET A 17 10.50 9.80 113.82
N GLY A 18 9.92 8.99 114.72
CA GLY A 18 9.61 7.58 114.46
C GLY A 18 8.42 7.36 113.52
N LEU A 19 7.45 8.28 113.49
CA LEU A 19 6.31 8.17 112.56
C LEU A 19 6.73 8.45 111.11
N LEU A 20 7.70 9.35 110.91
CA LEU A 20 8.18 9.77 109.59
C LEU A 20 9.01 8.68 108.89
N THR A 21 9.83 7.92 109.63
CA THR A 21 10.62 6.82 109.06
C THR A 21 9.76 5.63 108.64
N LEU A 22 8.64 5.39 109.34
CA LEU A 22 7.71 4.32 109.01
C LEU A 22 6.93 4.59 107.71
N GLY A 23 6.69 5.86 107.37
CA GLY A 23 6.01 6.25 106.14
C GLY A 23 6.81 6.04 104.85
N LEU A 24 8.15 5.99 104.92
CA LEU A 24 9.01 5.84 103.74
C LEU A 24 9.27 4.38 103.32
N ALA A 25 8.98 3.41 104.18
CA ALA A 25 9.20 1.99 103.90
C ALA A 25 8.10 1.31 103.04
N GLY A 26 7.04 2.05 102.67
CA GLY A 26 5.85 1.50 102.01
C GLY A 26 5.82 1.54 100.48
N CYS A 27 6.77 2.21 99.81
CA CYS A 27 6.76 2.39 98.35
C CYS A 27 7.71 1.42 97.62
N SER A 28 7.24 0.20 97.34
CA SER A 28 7.77 -0.62 96.22
C SER A 28 6.78 -1.72 95.85
N GLU A 29 5.93 -1.44 94.85
CA GLU A 29 5.04 -2.45 94.28
C GLU A 29 5.69 -3.03 93.01
N PRO A 30 5.92 -4.35 92.92
CA PRO A 30 6.64 -4.94 91.79
C PRO A 30 5.81 -4.86 90.51
N ALA A 31 6.35 -4.25 89.47
CA ALA A 31 5.68 -4.12 88.18
C ALA A 31 5.34 -5.49 87.57
N PRO A 32 4.13 -5.66 86.98
CA PRO A 32 3.73 -6.93 86.39
C PRO A 32 4.59 -7.29 85.16
N PRO A 33 4.83 -8.59 84.89
CA PRO A 33 5.60 -9.03 83.73
C PRO A 33 4.98 -8.53 82.41
N ILE A 34 5.81 -7.97 81.52
CA ILE A 34 5.37 -7.59 80.19
C ILE A 34 5.23 -8.86 79.33
N GLU A 35 4.01 -9.36 79.19
CA GLU A 35 3.71 -10.36 78.15
C GLU A 35 3.87 -9.72 76.77
N THR A 36 4.87 -10.17 76.02
CA THR A 36 5.05 -9.78 74.62
C THR A 36 4.06 -10.52 73.74
N ALA A 37 2.81 -10.06 73.73
CA ALA A 37 1.83 -10.51 72.74
C ALA A 37 2.41 -10.33 71.32
N PRO A 38 2.37 -11.37 70.46
CA PRO A 38 2.97 -11.29 69.13
C PRO A 38 2.25 -10.23 68.30
N ARG A 39 2.97 -9.18 67.89
CA ARG A 39 2.41 -8.12 67.03
C ARG A 39 2.08 -8.73 65.68
N PRO A 40 0.82 -8.66 65.20
CA PRO A 40 0.48 -9.16 63.87
C PRO A 40 1.20 -8.30 62.82
N THR A 41 2.13 -8.91 62.10
CA THR A 41 2.77 -8.32 60.93
C THR A 41 1.94 -8.64 59.69
N ALA A 42 1.76 -7.65 58.81
CA ALA A 42 1.08 -7.88 57.55
C ALA A 42 1.93 -8.80 56.67
N TRP A 43 1.37 -9.93 56.27
CA TRP A 43 1.94 -10.85 55.29
C TRP A 43 0.98 -11.02 54.12
N ALA A 44 1.53 -11.34 52.95
CA ALA A 44 0.76 -11.63 51.75
C ALA A 44 1.40 -12.82 51.03
N GLU A 45 0.57 -13.73 50.52
CA GLU A 45 1.03 -14.89 49.76
C GLU A 45 1.47 -14.46 48.35
N VAL A 46 2.75 -14.70 48.00
CA VAL A 46 3.28 -14.37 46.68
C VAL A 46 2.88 -15.46 45.68
N ARG A 47 1.80 -15.21 44.95
CA ARG A 47 1.39 -16.06 43.82
C ARG A 47 2.17 -15.68 42.56
N PRO A 48 2.63 -16.66 41.74
CA PRO A 48 3.27 -16.35 40.46
C PRO A 48 2.25 -15.68 39.53
N ALA A 49 2.45 -14.39 39.26
CA ALA A 49 1.70 -13.68 38.24
C ALA A 49 2.41 -13.88 36.89
N GLU A 50 1.74 -14.49 35.92
CA GLU A 50 2.20 -14.45 34.53
C GLU A 50 2.11 -13.01 34.02
N ARG A 51 3.20 -12.27 34.21
CA ARG A 51 3.34 -10.93 33.67
C ARG A 51 3.58 -11.06 32.17
N ALA A 52 2.50 -11.06 31.39
CA ALA A 52 2.55 -10.79 29.96
C ALA A 52 3.14 -9.38 29.75
N ALA A 53 4.48 -9.32 29.65
CA ALA A 53 5.21 -8.12 29.30
C ALA A 53 4.96 -7.83 27.83
N GLY A 54 3.82 -7.19 27.54
CA GLY A 54 3.45 -6.78 26.18
C GLY A 54 4.51 -5.87 25.59
N GLN A 55 5.30 -6.42 24.67
CA GLN A 55 6.33 -5.65 23.97
C GLN A 55 5.66 -4.76 22.92
N SER A 56 5.70 -3.44 23.14
CA SER A 56 5.23 -2.47 22.14
C SER A 56 6.32 -2.28 21.09
N LEU A 57 6.04 -2.72 19.87
CA LEU A 57 6.95 -2.63 18.72
C LEU A 57 6.36 -1.65 17.70
N SER A 58 7.14 -0.66 17.28
CA SER A 58 6.74 0.27 16.21
C SER A 58 6.90 -0.41 14.85
N GLY A 59 5.80 -0.47 14.10
CA GLY A 59 5.77 -1.05 12.75
C GLY A 59 4.79 -0.30 11.85
N VAL A 60 5.04 -0.33 10.54
CA VAL A 60 4.14 0.27 9.54
C VAL A 60 3.30 -0.82 8.92
N VAL A 61 1.99 -0.83 9.23
CA VAL A 61 1.02 -1.70 8.55
C VAL A 61 0.92 -1.26 7.09
N ARG A 62 1.08 -2.20 6.16
CA ARG A 62 0.91 -1.98 4.72
C ARG A 62 -0.08 -3.01 4.18
N THR A 63 -0.92 -2.59 3.23
CA THR A 63 -1.83 -3.48 2.51
C THR A 63 -1.04 -4.58 1.80
N VAL A 64 -1.48 -5.83 1.95
CA VAL A 64 -0.84 -7.01 1.33
C VAL A 64 -0.87 -6.94 -0.19
N GLN A 65 -1.89 -6.29 -0.76
CA GLN A 65 -2.03 -6.06 -2.20
C GLN A 65 -2.17 -4.55 -2.48
N ARG A 66 -1.45 -4.07 -3.48
CA ARG A 66 -1.58 -2.71 -4.04
C ARG A 66 -1.48 -2.84 -5.56
N ALA A 67 -2.55 -2.51 -6.27
CA ALA A 67 -2.52 -2.32 -7.71
C ALA A 67 -2.15 -0.86 -8.02
N SER A 68 -1.10 -0.64 -8.81
CA SER A 68 -0.88 0.63 -9.48
C SER A 68 -1.63 0.60 -10.80
N LEU A 69 -2.71 1.38 -10.91
CA LEU A 69 -3.48 1.47 -12.15
C LEU A 69 -2.77 2.39 -13.13
N SER A 70 -2.50 1.87 -14.33
CA SER A 70 -1.95 2.61 -15.47
C SER A 70 -2.65 2.17 -16.74
N PHE A 71 -2.82 3.09 -17.70
CA PHE A 71 -3.41 2.77 -18.99
C PHE A 71 -2.36 2.13 -19.91
N GLU A 72 -2.75 1.05 -20.61
CA GLU A 72 -1.90 0.36 -21.58
C GLU A 72 -1.65 1.20 -22.84
N VAL A 73 -2.61 2.08 -23.18
CA VAL A 73 -2.54 3.01 -24.31
C VAL A 73 -2.47 4.44 -23.78
N PRO A 74 -1.56 5.30 -24.28
CA PRO A 74 -1.55 6.71 -23.93
C PRO A 74 -2.79 7.43 -24.49
N GLY A 75 -3.51 8.16 -23.63
CA GLY A 75 -4.71 8.90 -24.02
C GLY A 75 -5.18 9.84 -22.91
N ARG A 76 -6.15 10.70 -23.23
CA ARG A 76 -6.80 11.57 -22.23
C ARG A 76 -7.97 10.84 -21.60
N ILE A 77 -8.19 11.04 -20.31
CA ILE A 77 -9.39 10.57 -19.62
C ILE A 77 -10.59 11.39 -20.12
N ALA A 78 -11.65 10.72 -20.53
CA ALA A 78 -12.93 11.30 -20.94
C ALA A 78 -13.94 11.29 -19.78
N THR A 79 -14.04 10.18 -19.04
CA THR A 79 -14.81 10.07 -17.79
C THR A 79 -13.98 9.37 -16.72
N LEU A 80 -14.16 9.80 -15.47
CA LEU A 80 -13.73 9.10 -14.27
C LEU A 80 -15.00 8.82 -13.48
N ASP A 81 -15.36 7.54 -13.37
CA ASP A 81 -16.66 7.09 -12.92
C ASP A 81 -16.63 6.60 -11.45
N VAL A 82 -15.58 6.96 -10.70
CA VAL A 82 -15.31 6.53 -9.32
C VAL A 82 -14.78 7.68 -8.45
N GLU A 83 -15.19 7.75 -7.18
CA GLU A 83 -14.70 8.73 -6.21
C GLU A 83 -13.52 8.22 -5.34
N VAL A 84 -12.77 9.16 -4.75
CA VAL A 84 -11.59 8.84 -3.94
C VAL A 84 -12.01 8.17 -2.62
N GLY A 85 -11.68 6.88 -2.49
CA GLY A 85 -12.00 6.07 -1.31
C GLY A 85 -13.17 5.11 -1.50
N GLU A 86 -13.81 5.13 -2.67
CA GLU A 86 -14.85 4.19 -3.08
C GLU A 86 -14.30 2.77 -3.27
N ARG A 87 -15.18 1.76 -3.11
CA ARG A 87 -14.84 0.34 -3.30
C ARG A 87 -15.45 -0.16 -4.58
N PHE A 88 -14.60 -0.67 -5.47
CA PHE A 88 -14.98 -1.22 -6.77
C PHE A 88 -14.79 -2.75 -6.83
N ALA A 89 -15.53 -3.39 -7.73
CA ALA A 89 -15.42 -4.81 -8.04
C ALA A 89 -14.36 -5.08 -9.12
N SER A 90 -13.95 -6.36 -9.27
CA SER A 90 -13.10 -6.77 -10.39
C SER A 90 -13.88 -6.71 -11.70
N GLY A 91 -13.31 -6.08 -12.72
CA GLY A 91 -13.95 -5.86 -14.03
C GLY A 91 -14.81 -4.59 -14.14
N GLU A 92 -14.89 -3.80 -13.08
CA GLU A 92 -15.60 -2.51 -13.09
C GLU A 92 -14.82 -1.42 -13.84
N ILE A 93 -15.54 -0.59 -14.61
CA ILE A 93 -14.94 0.49 -15.40
C ILE A 93 -14.77 1.72 -14.50
N LEU A 94 -13.52 1.97 -14.09
CA LEU A 94 -13.18 3.11 -13.22
C LEU A 94 -13.01 4.42 -14.01
N ALA A 95 -12.50 4.33 -15.23
CA ALA A 95 -12.27 5.48 -16.10
C ALA A 95 -12.37 5.07 -17.58
N ARG A 96 -12.85 5.97 -18.43
CA ARG A 96 -12.88 5.82 -19.88
C ARG A 96 -11.93 6.83 -20.52
N LEU A 97 -11.13 6.39 -21.49
CA LEU A 97 -10.28 7.27 -22.30
C LEU A 97 -11.05 7.83 -23.51
N ASP A 98 -10.65 9.01 -23.99
CA ASP A 98 -11.11 9.61 -25.25
C ASP A 98 -10.67 8.71 -26.41
N PRO A 99 -11.59 8.00 -27.10
CA PRO A 99 -11.21 6.99 -28.08
C PRO A 99 -10.62 7.60 -29.35
N ARG A 100 -10.90 8.89 -29.62
CA ARG A 100 -10.57 9.53 -30.91
C ARG A 100 -9.08 9.50 -31.24
N SER A 101 -8.21 9.71 -30.25
CA SER A 101 -6.76 9.66 -30.48
C SER A 101 -6.27 8.25 -30.81
N TYR A 102 -6.89 7.22 -30.23
CA TYR A 102 -6.59 5.83 -30.54
C TYR A 102 -7.16 5.41 -31.89
N GLU A 103 -8.39 5.83 -32.20
CA GLU A 103 -9.04 5.59 -33.49
C GLU A 103 -8.27 6.24 -34.65
N LEU A 104 -7.80 7.48 -34.48
CA LEU A 104 -6.94 8.17 -35.46
C LEU A 104 -5.65 7.38 -35.74
N VAL A 105 -4.88 7.01 -34.71
CA VAL A 105 -3.66 6.21 -34.86
C VAL A 105 -3.96 4.83 -35.47
N ARG A 106 -5.11 4.22 -35.15
CA ARG A 106 -5.54 2.96 -35.78
C ARG A 106 -5.90 3.12 -37.26
N GLN A 107 -6.51 4.24 -37.66
CA GLN A 107 -6.85 4.54 -39.05
C GLN A 107 -5.60 4.84 -39.87
N GLU A 108 -4.66 5.64 -39.32
CA GLU A 108 -3.33 5.89 -39.88
C GLU A 108 -2.59 4.58 -40.16
N ARG A 109 -2.42 3.73 -39.14
CA ARG A 109 -1.80 2.39 -39.26
C ARG A 109 -2.49 1.48 -40.28
N ALA A 110 -3.80 1.61 -40.45
CA ALA A 110 -4.56 0.85 -41.44
C ALA A 110 -4.37 1.39 -42.87
N SER A 111 -4.19 2.71 -43.03
CA SER A 111 -3.80 3.32 -44.32
C SER A 111 -2.39 2.89 -44.71
N GLU A 112 -1.41 3.02 -43.81
CA GLU A 112 -0.03 2.58 -44.02
C GLU A 112 0.04 1.09 -44.45
N ALA A 113 -0.75 0.23 -43.82
CA ALA A 113 -0.84 -1.18 -44.18
C ALA A 113 -1.48 -1.40 -45.57
N ALA A 114 -2.54 -0.67 -45.91
CA ALA A 114 -3.20 -0.75 -47.21
C ALA A 114 -2.30 -0.23 -48.35
N GLU A 115 -1.55 0.83 -48.11
CA GLU A 115 -0.53 1.38 -49.02
C GLU A 115 0.56 0.33 -49.30
N ALA A 116 1.13 -0.27 -48.24
CA ALA A 116 2.14 -1.33 -48.37
C ALA A 116 1.60 -2.59 -49.08
N GLU A 117 0.34 -2.97 -48.85
CA GLU A 117 -0.32 -4.06 -49.59
C GLU A 117 -0.48 -3.72 -51.08
N ALA A 118 -0.85 -2.47 -51.42
CA ALA A 118 -1.00 -2.02 -52.79
C ALA A 118 0.34 -2.03 -53.53
N GLU A 119 1.40 -1.46 -52.94
CA GLU A 119 2.77 -1.46 -53.48
C GLU A 119 3.29 -2.90 -53.69
N ALA A 120 3.11 -3.79 -52.70
CA ALA A 120 3.49 -5.20 -52.84
C ALA A 120 2.73 -5.91 -53.97
N SER A 121 1.44 -5.59 -54.17
CA SER A 121 0.62 -6.14 -55.25
C SER A 121 1.09 -5.67 -56.63
N LEU A 122 1.50 -4.40 -56.74
CA LEU A 122 2.10 -3.83 -57.95
C LEU A 122 3.42 -4.52 -58.27
N HIS A 123 4.32 -4.65 -57.29
CA HIS A 123 5.61 -5.32 -57.48
C HIS A 123 5.49 -6.81 -57.86
N GLU A 124 4.47 -7.54 -57.40
CA GLU A 124 4.22 -8.90 -57.94
C GLU A 124 3.68 -8.85 -59.38
N ALA A 125 2.76 -7.93 -59.70
CA ALA A 125 2.25 -7.79 -61.06
C ALA A 125 3.35 -7.40 -62.08
N GLU A 126 4.26 -6.51 -61.71
CA GLU A 126 5.41 -6.11 -62.54
C GLU A 126 6.43 -7.23 -62.71
N ARG A 127 6.72 -7.98 -61.64
CA ARG A 127 7.55 -9.19 -61.74
C ARG A 127 6.87 -10.25 -62.60
N ALA A 128 5.56 -10.45 -62.49
CA ALA A 128 4.81 -11.38 -63.34
C ALA A 128 4.87 -10.98 -64.82
N PHE A 129 4.61 -9.71 -65.15
CA PHE A 129 4.70 -9.18 -66.51
C PHE A 129 6.12 -9.32 -67.09
N THR A 130 7.13 -8.97 -66.28
CA THR A 130 8.55 -9.11 -66.69
C THR A 130 8.92 -10.57 -66.93
N ARG A 131 8.52 -11.50 -66.04
CA ARG A 131 8.74 -12.94 -66.22
C ARG A 131 8.16 -13.44 -67.54
N GLN A 132 6.94 -13.05 -67.90
CA GLN A 132 6.34 -13.43 -69.19
C GLN A 132 7.19 -12.89 -70.36
N ARG A 133 7.53 -11.60 -70.36
CA ARG A 133 8.32 -10.98 -71.43
C ARG A 133 9.70 -11.65 -71.62
N GLU A 134 10.38 -12.03 -70.53
CA GLU A 134 11.67 -12.72 -70.62
C GLU A 134 11.55 -14.21 -71.04
N LEU A 135 10.41 -14.86 -70.82
CA LEU A 135 10.16 -16.22 -71.35
C LEU A 135 10.00 -16.22 -72.88
N HIS A 136 9.32 -15.21 -73.43
CA HIS A 136 9.15 -15.04 -74.87
C HIS A 136 10.47 -14.75 -75.60
N LYS A 137 11.31 -13.85 -75.07
CA LYS A 137 12.66 -13.57 -75.61
C LYS A 137 13.58 -14.81 -75.71
N ARG A 138 13.22 -15.91 -75.03
CA ARG A 138 13.98 -17.16 -75.00
C ARG A 138 13.35 -18.25 -75.88
N ASP A 139 12.32 -17.93 -76.66
CA ASP A 139 11.54 -18.84 -77.53
C ASP A 139 11.00 -20.08 -76.80
N LEU A 140 10.74 -19.99 -75.50
CA LEU A 140 10.32 -21.13 -74.66
C LEU A 140 8.80 -21.41 -74.69
N ALA A 141 8.02 -20.65 -75.45
CA ALA A 141 6.57 -20.74 -75.47
C ALA A 141 5.99 -20.51 -76.88
N SER A 142 4.86 -21.17 -77.17
CA SER A 142 4.07 -20.92 -78.39
C SER A 142 3.56 -19.47 -78.39
N THR A 143 3.73 -18.76 -79.50
CA THR A 143 3.36 -17.33 -79.65
C THR A 143 1.91 -17.04 -79.25
N ALA A 144 0.94 -17.81 -79.75
CA ALA A 144 -0.47 -17.60 -79.42
C ALA A 144 -0.80 -17.80 -77.92
N ALA A 145 -0.09 -18.73 -77.24
CA ALA A 145 -0.24 -18.94 -75.80
C ALA A 145 0.47 -17.84 -74.99
N PHE A 146 1.60 -17.33 -75.51
CA PHE A 146 2.33 -16.21 -74.92
C PHE A 146 1.54 -14.91 -74.99
N ASP A 147 0.97 -14.55 -76.14
CA ASP A 147 0.26 -13.28 -76.31
C ASP A 147 -0.92 -13.17 -75.33
N ALA A 148 -1.70 -14.26 -75.17
CA ALA A 148 -2.75 -14.35 -74.16
C ALA A 148 -2.23 -14.26 -72.71
N ALA A 149 -1.07 -14.84 -72.42
CA ALA A 149 -0.41 -14.73 -71.11
C ALA A 149 0.13 -13.31 -70.84
N LEU A 150 0.59 -12.62 -71.88
CA LEU A 150 1.09 -11.24 -71.80
C LEU A 150 -0.06 -10.25 -71.58
N ASP A 151 -1.17 -10.38 -72.31
CA ASP A 151 -2.34 -9.52 -72.15
C ASP A 151 -2.99 -9.69 -70.78
N THR A 152 -3.10 -10.92 -70.27
CA THR A 152 -3.59 -11.17 -68.90
C THR A 152 -2.64 -10.62 -67.83
N ALA A 153 -1.32 -10.70 -68.03
CA ALA A 153 -0.35 -10.07 -67.14
C ALA A 153 -0.41 -8.52 -67.20
N ARG A 154 -0.60 -7.95 -68.39
CA ARG A 154 -0.74 -6.50 -68.61
C ARG A 154 -2.02 -5.96 -67.98
N ALA A 155 -3.14 -6.68 -68.09
CA ALA A 155 -4.39 -6.33 -67.44
C ALA A 155 -4.24 -6.34 -65.91
N ARG A 156 -3.58 -7.37 -65.34
CA ARG A 156 -3.29 -7.42 -63.90
C ARG A 156 -2.40 -6.26 -63.43
N LEU A 157 -1.38 -5.91 -64.22
CA LEU A 157 -0.52 -4.76 -63.94
C LEU A 157 -1.31 -3.43 -63.96
N ALA A 158 -2.19 -3.23 -64.94
CA ALA A 158 -3.04 -2.04 -65.00
C ALA A 158 -3.98 -1.95 -63.78
N MET A 159 -4.58 -3.06 -63.36
CA MET A 159 -5.42 -3.13 -62.17
C MET A 159 -4.66 -2.88 -60.86
N ALA A 160 -3.41 -3.35 -60.77
CA ALA A 160 -2.57 -3.12 -59.59
C ALA A 160 -2.14 -1.65 -59.47
N ARG A 161 -1.76 -1.00 -60.58
CA ARG A 161 -1.47 0.45 -60.63
C ARG A 161 -2.68 1.29 -60.26
N ALA A 162 -3.85 0.99 -60.85
CA ALA A 162 -5.08 1.69 -60.48
C ALA A 162 -5.45 1.52 -58.99
N ARG A 163 -5.01 0.43 -58.33
CA ARG A 163 -5.21 0.23 -56.89
C ARG A 163 -4.20 1.01 -56.05
N GLU A 164 -2.93 1.08 -56.48
CA GLU A 164 -1.94 2.00 -55.90
C GLU A 164 -2.45 3.45 -55.97
N ASP A 165 -2.87 3.93 -57.15
CA ASP A 165 -3.38 5.29 -57.38
C ASP A 165 -4.55 5.67 -56.44
N ILE A 166 -5.42 4.72 -56.11
CA ILE A 166 -6.57 4.91 -55.19
C ILE A 166 -6.13 4.92 -53.72
N THR A 167 -5.07 4.20 -53.39
CA THR A 167 -4.59 4.03 -52.01
C THR A 167 -3.52 5.06 -51.65
N ALA A 168 -2.88 5.69 -52.64
CA ALA A 168 -1.89 6.73 -52.47
C ALA A 168 -2.42 7.91 -51.61
N PRO A 169 -1.59 8.50 -50.73
CA PRO A 169 -2.04 9.46 -49.75
C PRO A 169 -2.60 10.73 -50.41
N SER A 170 -3.82 11.10 -50.02
CA SER A 170 -4.57 12.24 -50.58
C SER A 170 -3.88 13.61 -50.43
N SER A 171 -2.84 13.70 -49.59
CA SER A 171 -1.94 14.84 -49.49
C SER A 171 -1.29 15.20 -50.85
N ALA A 172 -1.03 14.22 -51.71
CA ALA A 172 -0.56 14.46 -53.08
C ALA A 172 -1.58 15.23 -53.94
N CYS A 173 -2.88 14.98 -53.74
CA CYS A 173 -3.97 15.71 -54.40
C CYS A 173 -4.17 17.15 -53.89
N CYS A 174 -3.80 17.42 -52.62
CA CYS A 174 -3.90 18.77 -52.05
C CYS A 174 -2.70 19.68 -52.36
N SER A 175 -1.57 19.12 -52.84
CA SER A 175 -0.34 19.88 -53.16
C SER A 175 -0.36 20.54 -54.55
N SER A 176 -1.33 20.20 -55.41
CA SER A 176 -1.34 20.58 -56.84
C SER A 176 -2.32 21.70 -57.19
N ARG A 177 -2.58 22.65 -56.29
CA ARG A 177 -3.51 23.77 -56.52
C ARG A 177 -3.02 25.08 -55.88
#